data_AF-A0A1Q8TBZ8-F1
#
_entry.id   AF-A0A1Q8TBZ8-F1
#
_cell.length_a   1.000
_cell.length_b   1.000
_cell.length_c   1.000
_cell.angle_alpha   90.00
_cell.angle_beta   90.00
_cell.angle_gamma   90.00
#
_symmetry.space_group_name_H-M   'P 1'
#
loop_
_entity.id
_entity.type
_entity.pdbx_description
1 polymer ?
#
loop_
_entity_poly.entity_id
_entity_poly.type
_entity_poly.pdbx_seq_one_letter_code
_entity_poly.pdbx_strand_id
1 'polypeptide(L)' 'MTRKRRSFTPEFKQEAACLVLDQGYSVTEASRALDVEAVEKPH' A
#
# COMPACT_ATOMS: atom_id res chain seq x y z
N MET A 1 23.90 -3.57 3.57
CA MET A 1 22.50 -3.23 3.90
C MET A 1 21.69 -3.17 2.61
N THR A 2 21.25 -4.31 2.09
CA THR A 2 20.35 -4.33 0.92
C THR A 2 19.01 -3.78 1.36
N ARG A 3 18.64 -2.60 0.84
CA ARG A 3 17.31 -2.02 1.06
C ARG A 3 16.30 -3.01 0.49
N LYS A 4 15.70 -3.87 1.34
CA LYS A 4 14.56 -4.73 0.97
C LYS A 4 13.51 -3.78 0.41
N ARG A 5 13.41 -3.70 -0.94
CA ARG A 5 12.33 -2.96 -1.59
C ARG A 5 11.08 -3.70 -1.16
N ARG A 6 10.22 -3.03 -0.39
CA ARG A 6 8.92 -3.60 -0.01
C ARG A 6 8.21 -3.96 -1.30
N SER A 7 8.04 -5.25 -1.55
CA SER A 7 7.28 -5.72 -2.70
C SER A 7 5.83 -5.57 -2.34
N PHE A 8 5.25 -4.43 -2.71
CA PHE A 8 3.80 -4.24 -2.61
C PHE A 8 3.11 -5.23 -3.54
N THR A 9 2.09 -5.90 -3.03
CA THR A 9 1.30 -6.82 -3.84
C THR A 9 0.53 -6.02 -4.91
N PRO A 10 0.19 -6.63 -6.06
CA PRO A 10 -0.66 -5.99 -7.06
C PRO A 10 -1.97 -5.47 -6.48
N GLU A 11 -2.56 -6.21 -5.55
CA GLU A 11 -3.81 -5.89 -4.87
C GLU A 11 -3.66 -4.61 -4.04
N PHE A 12 -2.56 -4.47 -3.30
CA PHE A 12 -2.26 -3.23 -2.57
C PHE A 12 -2.21 -2.02 -3.50
N LYS A 13 -1.58 -2.16 -4.67
CA LYS A 13 -1.49 -1.05 -5.64
C LYS A 13 -2.86 -0.70 -6.22
N GLN A 14 -3.71 -1.70 -6.45
CA GLN A 14 -5.06 -1.51 -6.97
C GLN A 14 -5.95 -0.82 -5.93
N GLU A 15 -5.98 -1.31 -4.69
CA GLU A 15 -6.76 -0.68 -3.62
C GLU A 15 -6.27 0.73 -3.34
N ALA A 16 -4.95 0.98 -3.34
CA ALA A 16 -4.39 2.32 -3.16
C ALA A 16 -4.84 3.27 -4.28
N ALA A 17 -4.85 2.79 -5.52
CA ALA A 17 -5.32 3.58 -6.66
C ALA A 17 -6.82 3.88 -6.53
N CYS A 18 -7.65 2.90 -6.14
CA CYS A 18 -9.08 3.13 -5.90
C CYS A 18 -9.34 4.13 -4.76
N LEU A 19 -8.58 4.06 -3.66
CA LEU A 19 -8.73 5.03 -2.56
C LEU A 19 -8.39 6.46 -3.01
N VAL A 20 -7.33 6.65 -3.79
CA VAL A 20 -6.94 7.97 -4.28
C VAL A 20 -7.88 8.48 -5.38
N LEU A 21 -8.26 7.62 -6.32
CA LEU A 21 -9.04 8.01 -7.50
C LEU A 21 -10.54 8.05 -7.23
N ASP A 22 -11.09 7.00 -6.59
CA ASP A 22 -12.53 6.87 -6.36
C ASP A 22 -12.98 7.59 -5.09
N GLN A 23 -12.19 7.48 -4.01
CA GLN A 23 -12.54 8.14 -2.73
C GLN A 23 -11.91 9.54 -2.57
N GLY A 24 -10.98 9.93 -3.44
CA GLY A 24 -10.31 11.23 -3.37
C GLY A 24 -9.31 11.36 -2.22
N TYR A 25 -8.81 10.25 -1.69
CA TYR A 25 -7.87 10.24 -0.57
C TYR A 25 -6.50 10.76 -1.02
N SER A 26 -5.76 11.42 -0.14
CA SER A 26 -4.34 11.70 -0.38
C SER A 26 -3.50 10.42 -0.35
N VAL A 27 -2.34 10.42 -1.00
CA VAL A 27 -1.40 9.27 -1.00
C VAL A 27 -1.08 8.79 0.42
N THR A 28 -0.96 9.72 1.37
CA THR A 28 -0.74 9.46 2.79
C THR A 28 -1.94 8.81 3.48
N GLU A 29 -3.16 9.24 3.16
CA GLU A 29 -4.39 8.68 3.72
C GLU A 29 -4.68 7.30 3.13
N ALA A 30 -4.53 7.12 1.82
CA ALA A 30 -4.65 5.82 1.17
C ALA A 30 -3.62 4.83 1.73
N SER A 31 -2.38 5.29 2.00
CA SER A 31 -1.38 4.46 2.67
C SER A 31 -1.83 4.07 4.08
N ARG A 32 -2.28 5.02 4.91
CA ARG A 32 -2.76 4.72 6.27
C ARG A 32 -3.98 3.79 6.28
N ALA A 33 -4.90 3.99 5.34
CA ALA A 33 -6.10 3.16 5.21
C ALA A 33 -5.78 1.71 4.80
N LEU A 34 -4.66 1.49 4.12
CA LEU A 34 -4.17 0.17 3.73
C LEU A 34 -3.16 -0.42 4.71
N ASP A 35 -3.02 0.18 5.91
CA ASP A 35 -2.11 -0.26 6.98
C ASP A 35 -0.75 -0.73 6.42
N VAL A 36 -0.03 0.16 5.69
CA VAL A 36 1.28 -0.17 5.06
C VAL A 36 2.35 -0.60 6.09
N GLU A 37 2.03 -0.56 7.39
CA GLU A 37 2.76 -1.24 8.44
C GLU A 37 2.53 -2.76 8.40
N ALA A 38 3.35 -3.44 7.60
CA ALA A 38 3.56 -4.88 7.67
C ALA A 38 2.42 -5.78 7.15
N VAL A 39 2.35 -5.88 5.82
CA VAL A 39 2.12 -7.19 5.20
C VAL A 39 3.47 -7.73 4.70
N GLU A 40 4.37 -8.01 5.64
CA GLU A 40 5.41 -9.01 5.42
C GLU A 40 4.71 -10.36 5.63
N LYS A 41 4.03 -10.89 4.60
CA LYS A 41 3.50 -12.27 4.66
C LYS A 41 4.68 -13.20 4.97
N PRO A 42 4.70 -13.94 6.10
CA PRO A 42 5.66 -15.00 6.27
C PRO A 42 5.20 -16.21 5.45
N HIS A 43 6.10 -16.66 4.58
CA HIS A 43 6.15 -17.93 3.83
C HIS A 43 4.92 -18.42 3.05
#